data_AF-E0U1P2-F1
#
_entry.id   AF-E0U1P2-F1
#
_cell.length_a   1.000
_cell.length_b   1.000
_cell.length_c   1.000
_cell.angle_alpha   90.00
_cell.angle_beta   90.00
_cell.angle_gamma   90.00
#
_symmetry.space_group_name_H-M   'P 1'
#
loop_
_entity.id
_entity.type
_entity.pdbx_description
1 polymer ?
#
loop_
_entity_poly.entity_id
_entity_poly.type
_entity_poly.pdbx_seq_one_letter_code
_entity_poly.pdbx_strand_id
1 'polypeptide(L)'
;MKRRVETITFEGHTLEYSVAGSGPPILVMHGGHSNCYEEFGYTALIEHEYSIITPSRPGYGRTSKEIGKSLADACRFYVNLLDHLQIDSVHVVAISAGGPSGISFASHYPERVNTLTLQSAVTKEWLTPKDTEYKMGRILFRPPVEKWIWKLISYLNNAFPRFMFQAMSPQFSTLSFQRIKSLMDEKDVEAFRKMNSRQRSGEGFLLDLSQTAAISSKELQAISCPVLIMQSVYDGFIDKSHAHYAKEHIPDAVLCLLHSWGHLIWLGKEAAETDRIILGFLES
;
A
#
# COMPACT_ATOMS: atom_id res chain seq x y z
N MET A 1 -12.97 1.17 -14.44
CA MET A 1 -11.67 0.66 -14.92
C MET A 1 -11.81 -0.81 -15.25
N LYS A 2 -11.41 -1.25 -16.46
CA LYS A 2 -11.39 -2.67 -16.80
C LYS A 2 -10.20 -3.31 -16.09
N ARG A 3 -10.45 -4.34 -15.29
CA ARG A 3 -9.44 -5.08 -14.50
C ARG A 3 -9.63 -6.56 -14.76
N ARG A 4 -8.53 -7.28 -14.97
CA ARG A 4 -8.49 -8.74 -14.97
C ARG A 4 -8.00 -9.20 -13.61
N VAL A 5 -8.67 -10.19 -13.00
CA VAL A 5 -8.26 -10.77 -11.71
C VAL A 5 -8.06 -12.26 -11.92
N GLU A 6 -6.88 -12.73 -11.56
CA GLU A 6 -6.41 -14.08 -11.82
C GLU A 6 -5.68 -14.64 -10.62
N THR A 7 -5.43 -15.94 -10.67
CA THR A 7 -4.59 -16.63 -9.70
C THR A 7 -3.54 -17.43 -10.43
N ILE A 8 -2.32 -17.42 -9.93
CA ILE A 8 -1.29 -18.41 -10.29
C ILE A 8 -1.04 -19.35 -9.13
N THR A 9 -0.61 -20.57 -9.44
CA THR A 9 -0.16 -21.54 -8.44
C THR A 9 1.30 -21.86 -8.71
N PHE A 10 2.13 -21.69 -7.68
CA PHE A 10 3.55 -22.02 -7.70
C PHE A 10 3.88 -22.76 -6.41
N GLU A 11 4.64 -23.86 -6.51
CA GLU A 11 5.00 -24.72 -5.36
C GLU A 11 3.80 -25.16 -4.49
N GLY A 12 2.63 -25.35 -5.12
CA GLY A 12 1.40 -25.74 -4.40
C GLY A 12 0.73 -24.62 -3.62
N HIS A 13 1.19 -23.38 -3.74
CA HIS A 13 0.60 -22.19 -3.11
C HIS A 13 0.04 -21.23 -4.15
N THR A 14 -1.03 -20.55 -3.79
CA THR A 14 -1.76 -19.64 -4.68
C THR A 14 -1.36 -18.20 -4.44
N LEU A 15 -1.15 -17.45 -5.53
CA LEU A 15 -1.04 -15.99 -5.53
C LEU A 15 -2.17 -15.42 -6.39
N GLU A 16 -3.05 -14.62 -5.76
CA GLU A 16 -4.06 -13.84 -6.46
C GLU A 16 -3.47 -12.49 -6.87
N TYR A 17 -3.80 -12.01 -8.06
CA TYR A 17 -3.35 -10.72 -8.54
C TYR A 17 -4.38 -10.11 -9.50
N SER A 18 -4.23 -8.83 -9.76
CA SER A 18 -4.97 -8.14 -10.80
C SER A 18 -4.07 -7.38 -11.75
N VAL A 19 -4.58 -7.16 -12.96
CA VAL A 19 -3.96 -6.31 -13.98
C VAL A 19 -4.98 -5.29 -14.46
N ALA A 20 -4.60 -4.01 -14.48
CA ALA A 20 -5.43 -2.92 -14.99
C ALA A 20 -4.57 -1.93 -15.81
N GLY A 21 -5.10 -1.45 -16.93
CA GLY A 21 -4.34 -0.64 -17.87
C GLY A 21 -3.50 -1.49 -18.84
N SER A 22 -2.61 -0.82 -19.57
CA SER A 22 -1.75 -1.41 -20.60
C SER A 22 -0.57 -0.48 -20.86
N GLY A 23 0.64 -1.03 -20.96
CA GLY A 23 1.89 -0.29 -21.19
C GLY A 23 2.94 -0.63 -20.12
N PRO A 24 3.89 0.28 -19.78
CA PRO A 24 4.97 -0.03 -18.85
C PRO A 24 4.44 -0.55 -17.50
N PRO A 25 4.99 -1.66 -16.97
CA PRO A 25 4.40 -2.34 -15.83
C PRO A 25 4.79 -1.68 -14.49
N ILE A 26 3.79 -1.51 -13.63
CA ILE A 26 3.94 -1.07 -12.24
C ILE A 26 3.42 -2.16 -11.32
N LEU A 27 4.30 -2.71 -10.48
CA LEU A 27 3.93 -3.65 -9.43
C LEU A 27 3.57 -2.87 -8.15
N VAL A 28 2.31 -2.99 -7.72
CA VAL A 28 1.80 -2.26 -6.55
C VAL A 28 1.68 -3.16 -5.33
N MET A 29 2.45 -2.86 -4.28
CA MET A 29 2.32 -3.48 -2.97
C MET A 29 1.32 -2.69 -2.12
N HIS A 30 0.09 -3.19 -2.07
CA HIS A 30 -1.01 -2.53 -1.35
C HIS A 30 -0.79 -2.44 0.17
N GLY A 31 -1.47 -1.52 0.84
CA GLY A 31 -1.43 -1.34 2.29
C GLY A 31 -2.15 -2.44 3.09
N GLY A 32 -2.33 -2.19 4.39
CA GLY A 32 -3.07 -3.10 5.28
C GLY A 32 -4.55 -3.18 4.90
N HIS A 33 -5.19 -4.32 5.19
CA HIS A 33 -6.62 -4.56 4.94
C HIS A 33 -7.07 -4.52 3.46
N SER A 34 -6.15 -4.32 2.52
CA SER A 34 -6.42 -4.23 1.08
C SER A 34 -6.07 -5.56 0.38
N ASN A 35 -6.15 -5.59 -0.94
CA ASN A 35 -5.90 -6.76 -1.80
C ASN A 35 -5.73 -6.30 -3.26
N CYS A 36 -5.71 -7.24 -4.21
CA CYS A 36 -5.60 -6.96 -5.64
C CYS A 36 -6.72 -6.07 -6.23
N TYR A 37 -7.76 -5.71 -5.46
CA TYR A 37 -8.81 -4.78 -5.88
C TYR A 37 -8.55 -3.32 -5.48
N GLU A 38 -7.37 -2.98 -4.93
CA GLU A 38 -6.94 -1.61 -4.64
C GLU A 38 -7.08 -0.68 -5.86
N GLU A 39 -7.46 0.58 -5.67
CA GLU A 39 -7.62 1.55 -6.78
C GLU A 39 -6.99 2.91 -6.50
N PHE A 40 -6.53 3.18 -5.28
CA PHE A 40 -5.96 4.49 -4.98
C PHE A 40 -4.65 4.75 -5.71
N GLY A 41 -4.54 5.94 -6.29
CA GLY A 41 -3.38 6.36 -7.08
C GLY A 41 -3.31 5.75 -8.48
N TYR A 42 -4.32 4.99 -8.91
CA TYR A 42 -4.24 4.24 -10.19
C TYR A 42 -4.71 5.06 -11.38
N THR A 43 -5.65 5.98 -11.18
CA THR A 43 -6.30 6.71 -12.27
C THR A 43 -5.31 7.45 -13.15
N ALA A 44 -4.47 8.31 -12.55
CA ALA A 44 -3.48 9.07 -13.31
C ALA A 44 -2.45 8.17 -14.01
N LEU A 45 -1.99 7.10 -13.34
CA LEU A 45 -1.07 6.14 -13.92
C LEU A 45 -1.67 5.43 -15.16
N ILE A 46 -2.93 5.01 -15.09
CA ILE A 46 -3.58 4.33 -16.22
C ILE A 46 -3.94 5.30 -17.34
N GLU A 47 -4.30 6.54 -17.02
CA GLU A 47 -4.50 7.60 -18.01
C GLU A 47 -3.21 7.94 -18.76
N HIS A 48 -2.05 7.71 -18.12
CA HIS A 48 -0.71 7.79 -18.72
C HIS A 48 -0.18 6.43 -19.21
N GLU A 49 -1.09 5.50 -19.55
CA GLU A 49 -0.76 4.23 -20.21
C GLU A 49 0.20 3.31 -19.43
N TYR A 50 0.17 3.34 -18.09
CA TYR A 50 0.84 2.32 -17.29
C TYR A 50 -0.05 1.07 -17.12
N SER A 51 0.60 -0.10 -17.02
CA SER A 51 -0.04 -1.36 -16.67
C SER A 51 0.16 -1.65 -15.18
N ILE A 52 -0.90 -1.57 -14.38
CA ILE A 52 -0.83 -1.77 -12.95
C ILE A 52 -1.10 -3.23 -12.60
N ILE A 53 -0.11 -3.86 -11.95
CA ILE A 53 -0.13 -5.24 -11.49
C ILE A 53 -0.19 -5.22 -9.97
N THR A 54 -1.27 -5.73 -9.38
CA THR A 54 -1.48 -5.69 -7.93
C THR A 54 -1.67 -7.10 -7.40
N PRO A 55 -0.64 -7.74 -6.81
CA PRO A 55 -0.83 -8.99 -6.08
C PRO A 55 -1.64 -8.73 -4.80
N SER A 56 -2.55 -9.63 -4.45
CA SER A 56 -3.01 -9.76 -3.06
C SER A 56 -1.83 -10.30 -2.26
N ARG A 57 -1.32 -9.53 -1.28
CA ARG A 57 -0.20 -9.95 -0.43
C ARG A 57 -0.55 -11.21 0.39
N PRO A 58 0.45 -11.91 0.97
CA PRO A 58 0.20 -13.17 1.68
C PRO A 58 -0.91 -13.05 2.74
N GLY A 59 -1.84 -14.01 2.74
CA GLY A 59 -2.98 -14.04 3.66
C GLY A 59 -4.12 -13.06 3.34
N TYR A 60 -3.98 -12.22 2.30
CA TYR A 60 -5.05 -11.40 1.75
C TYR A 60 -5.70 -12.05 0.53
N GLY A 61 -6.96 -11.71 0.28
CA GLY A 61 -7.70 -12.18 -0.89
C GLY A 61 -7.72 -13.71 -0.98
N ARG A 62 -7.32 -14.26 -2.13
CA ARG A 62 -7.15 -15.71 -2.34
C ARG A 62 -5.69 -16.18 -2.27
N THR A 63 -4.77 -15.31 -1.84
CA THR A 63 -3.35 -15.65 -1.72
C THR A 63 -3.08 -16.48 -0.48
N SER A 64 -2.38 -17.61 -0.65
CA SER A 64 -1.93 -18.47 0.43
C SER A 64 -1.12 -17.70 1.47
N LYS A 65 -1.42 -17.85 2.76
CA LYS A 65 -0.64 -17.20 3.83
C LYS A 65 0.76 -17.81 3.98
N GLU A 66 0.93 -19.07 3.55
CA GLU A 66 2.14 -19.86 3.74
C GLU A 66 3.34 -19.29 2.98
N ILE A 67 3.09 -18.50 1.93
CA ILE A 67 4.12 -17.80 1.16
C ILE A 67 4.63 -16.55 1.90
N GLY A 68 3.96 -16.14 2.97
CA GLY A 68 4.30 -14.98 3.80
C GLY A 68 5.07 -15.32 5.08
N LYS A 69 5.75 -16.48 5.16
CA LYS A 69 6.61 -16.84 6.30
C LYS A 69 7.73 -15.81 6.50
N SER A 70 8.24 -15.26 5.41
CA SER A 70 9.18 -14.14 5.38
C SER A 70 8.86 -13.23 4.19
N LEU A 71 9.38 -11.99 4.21
CA LEU A 71 9.27 -11.09 3.05
C LEU A 71 10.01 -11.65 1.83
N ALA A 72 11.16 -12.29 2.03
CA ALA A 72 11.92 -12.94 0.97
C ALA A 72 11.13 -14.07 0.29
N ASP A 73 10.41 -14.89 1.06
CA ASP A 73 9.52 -15.92 0.50
C ASP A 73 8.43 -15.30 -0.36
N ALA A 74 7.79 -14.22 0.13
CA ALA A 74 6.76 -13.52 -0.64
C ALA A 74 7.33 -12.93 -1.95
N CYS A 75 8.54 -12.38 -1.91
CA CYS A 75 9.21 -11.79 -3.07
C CYS A 75 9.47 -12.82 -4.18
N ARG A 76 9.81 -14.07 -3.83
CA ARG A 76 9.92 -15.16 -4.83
C ARG A 76 8.63 -15.37 -5.62
N PHE A 77 7.47 -15.26 -4.97
CA PHE A 77 6.19 -15.38 -5.65
C PHE A 77 5.90 -14.18 -6.56
N TYR A 78 6.36 -12.98 -6.20
CA TYR A 78 6.27 -11.81 -7.07
C TYR A 78 7.15 -11.94 -8.31
N VAL A 79 8.37 -12.47 -8.17
CA VAL A 79 9.23 -12.81 -9.32
C VAL A 79 8.54 -13.80 -10.25
N ASN A 80 8.00 -14.90 -9.71
CA ASN A 80 7.26 -15.88 -10.51
C ASN A 80 6.02 -15.29 -11.18
N LEU A 81 5.35 -14.33 -10.55
CA LEU A 81 4.25 -13.59 -11.19
C LEU A 81 4.75 -12.79 -12.39
N LEU A 82 5.87 -12.08 -12.27
CA LEU A 82 6.45 -11.34 -13.39
C LEU A 82 6.86 -12.29 -14.51
N ASP A 83 7.49 -13.42 -14.20
CA ASP A 83 7.88 -14.43 -15.19
C ASP A 83 6.66 -15.03 -15.91
N HIS A 84 5.58 -15.32 -15.17
CA HIS A 84 4.32 -15.80 -15.74
C HIS A 84 3.68 -14.78 -16.69
N LEU A 85 3.79 -13.50 -16.35
CA LEU A 85 3.32 -12.39 -17.18
C LEU A 85 4.30 -12.00 -18.29
N GLN A 86 5.47 -12.67 -18.35
CA GLN A 86 6.55 -12.39 -19.30
C GLN A 86 7.07 -10.95 -19.20
N ILE A 87 7.28 -10.48 -17.96
CA ILE A 87 7.75 -9.13 -17.64
C ILE A 87 9.14 -9.22 -17.03
N ASP A 88 10.11 -8.60 -17.71
CA ASP A 88 11.51 -8.62 -17.27
C ASP A 88 11.75 -7.70 -16.06
N SER A 89 11.21 -6.48 -16.07
CA SER A 89 11.34 -5.54 -14.95
C SER A 89 10.12 -4.64 -14.78
N VAL A 90 9.95 -4.07 -13.59
CA VAL A 90 8.80 -3.24 -13.22
C VAL A 90 9.21 -1.99 -12.46
N HIS A 91 8.39 -0.95 -12.51
CA HIS A 91 8.38 0.06 -11.45
C HIS A 91 7.64 -0.52 -10.24
N VAL A 92 8.06 -0.21 -9.02
CA VAL A 92 7.42 -0.69 -7.80
C VAL A 92 6.81 0.49 -7.06
N VAL A 93 5.52 0.39 -6.70
CA VAL A 93 4.86 1.34 -5.80
C VAL A 93 4.45 0.60 -4.54
N ALA A 94 5.04 0.98 -3.40
CA ALA A 94 4.75 0.35 -2.11
C ALA A 94 4.02 1.32 -1.19
N ILE A 95 2.85 0.89 -0.71
CA ILE A 95 1.90 1.73 -0.03
C ILE A 95 1.77 1.28 1.41
N SER A 96 1.96 2.18 2.39
CA SER A 96 1.66 1.89 3.80
C SER A 96 2.32 0.59 4.28
N ALA A 97 1.55 -0.37 4.81
CA ALA A 97 2.03 -1.70 5.21
C ALA A 97 2.60 -2.56 4.06
N GLY A 98 2.45 -2.16 2.80
CA GLY A 98 3.13 -2.76 1.64
C GLY A 98 4.59 -2.33 1.52
N GLY A 99 5.03 -1.32 2.26
CA GLY A 99 6.41 -0.83 2.31
C GLY A 99 7.45 -1.94 2.47
N PRO A 100 7.34 -2.81 3.50
CA PRO A 100 8.26 -3.91 3.70
C PRO A 100 8.36 -4.87 2.50
N SER A 101 7.23 -5.21 1.88
CA SER A 101 7.24 -6.06 0.67
C SER A 101 7.95 -5.38 -0.50
N GLY A 102 7.72 -4.08 -0.72
CA GLY A 102 8.38 -3.33 -1.79
C GLY A 102 9.87 -3.13 -1.57
N ILE A 103 10.29 -2.80 -0.34
CA ILE A 103 11.69 -2.65 0.06
C ILE A 103 12.43 -3.99 -0.06
N SER A 104 11.83 -5.08 0.44
CA SER A 104 12.40 -6.42 0.32
C SER A 104 12.55 -6.83 -1.15
N PHE A 105 11.55 -6.54 -1.99
CA PHE A 105 11.62 -6.87 -3.42
C PHE A 105 12.73 -6.08 -4.13
N ALA A 106 12.81 -4.76 -3.94
CA ALA A 106 13.81 -3.90 -4.56
C ALA A 106 15.25 -4.18 -4.08
N SER A 107 15.42 -4.64 -2.84
CA SER A 107 16.74 -4.99 -2.30
C SER A 107 17.23 -6.36 -2.74
N HIS A 108 16.34 -7.35 -2.89
CA HIS A 108 16.71 -8.73 -3.21
C HIS A 108 16.71 -9.02 -4.73
N TYR A 109 15.96 -8.25 -5.51
CA TYR A 109 15.81 -8.41 -6.96
C TYR A 109 16.05 -7.08 -7.70
N PRO A 110 17.21 -6.42 -7.51
CA PRO A 110 17.49 -5.12 -8.11
C PRO A 110 17.41 -5.14 -9.64
N GLU A 111 17.71 -6.27 -10.28
CA GLU A 111 17.59 -6.46 -11.73
C GLU A 111 16.15 -6.47 -12.24
N ARG A 112 15.17 -6.66 -11.34
CA ARG A 112 13.73 -6.69 -11.67
C ARG A 112 13.03 -5.36 -11.39
N VAL A 113 13.74 -4.35 -10.84
CA VAL A 113 13.14 -3.09 -10.38
C VAL A 113 13.76 -1.89 -11.10
N ASN A 114 12.94 -1.21 -11.90
CA ASN A 114 13.33 0.01 -12.60
C ASN A 114 13.37 1.21 -11.62
N THR A 115 12.34 1.36 -10.80
CA THR A 115 12.26 2.40 -9.76
C THR A 115 11.43 1.91 -8.57
N LEU A 116 11.61 2.52 -7.40
CA LEU A 116 10.79 2.28 -6.21
C LEU A 116 10.15 3.58 -5.72
N THR A 117 8.83 3.58 -5.58
CA THR A 117 8.07 4.68 -4.98
C THR A 117 7.44 4.22 -3.66
N LEU A 118 7.83 4.84 -2.55
CA LEU A 118 7.31 4.60 -1.21
C LEU A 118 6.24 5.66 -0.86
N GLN A 119 4.98 5.24 -0.76
CA GLN A 119 3.85 6.14 -0.46
C GLN A 119 3.30 5.88 0.94
N SER A 120 3.51 6.84 1.84
CA SER A 120 3.14 6.75 3.24
C SER A 120 3.57 5.42 3.88
N ALA A 121 4.76 4.91 3.51
CA ALA A 121 5.13 3.51 3.67
C ALA A 121 5.79 3.20 5.02
N VAL A 122 5.62 1.96 5.49
CA VAL A 122 6.38 1.42 6.63
C VAL A 122 7.79 1.07 6.17
N THR A 123 8.78 1.71 6.77
CA THR A 123 10.22 1.59 6.39
C THR A 123 11.15 1.19 7.55
N LYS A 124 10.61 1.04 8.75
CA LYS A 124 11.29 0.64 10.00
C LYS A 124 10.26 0.01 10.95
N GLU A 125 10.66 -0.38 12.16
CA GLU A 125 9.74 -0.85 13.20
C GLU A 125 8.57 0.13 13.38
N TRP A 126 7.34 -0.36 13.14
CA TRP A 126 6.11 0.43 13.18
C TRP A 126 5.33 0.24 14.49
N LEU A 127 4.68 -0.92 14.65
CA LEU A 127 3.93 -1.29 15.85
C LEU A 127 4.60 -2.46 16.55
N THR A 128 4.67 -2.38 17.87
CA THR A 128 5.29 -3.38 18.75
C THR A 128 4.24 -4.07 19.62
N PRO A 129 4.54 -5.26 20.19
CA PRO A 129 3.67 -5.91 21.16
C PRO A 129 3.35 -5.10 22.43
N LYS A 130 4.06 -3.99 22.67
CA LYS A 130 3.79 -3.10 23.80
C LYS A 130 2.61 -2.15 23.50
N ASP A 131 2.40 -1.82 22.23
CA ASP A 131 1.44 -0.83 21.79
C ASP A 131 -0.01 -1.33 21.89
N THR A 132 -0.93 -0.40 22.15
CA THR A 132 -2.35 -0.72 22.32
C THR A 132 -2.97 -1.07 20.97
N GLU A 133 -2.59 -0.33 19.93
CA GLU A 133 -2.99 -0.47 18.54
C GLU A 133 -2.61 -1.86 18.02
N TYR A 134 -1.40 -2.34 18.33
CA TYR A 134 -0.97 -3.68 17.99
C TYR A 134 -1.87 -4.75 18.61
N LYS A 135 -2.12 -4.66 19.92
CA LYS A 135 -2.95 -5.62 20.67
C LYS A 135 -4.39 -5.62 20.18
N MET A 136 -4.96 -4.43 19.98
CA MET A 136 -6.32 -4.28 19.48
C MET A 136 -6.44 -4.75 18.03
N GLY A 137 -5.48 -4.44 17.18
CA GLY A 137 -5.41 -4.91 15.80
C GLY A 137 -5.43 -6.44 15.72
N ARG A 138 -4.59 -7.10 16.53
CA ARG A 138 -4.57 -8.56 16.67
C ARG A 138 -5.90 -9.18 17.10
N ILE A 139 -6.65 -8.51 17.97
CA ILE A 139 -7.93 -9.02 18.50
C ILE A 139 -9.05 -8.81 17.49
N LEU A 140 -9.15 -7.61 16.95
CA LEU A 140 -10.23 -7.18 16.07
C LEU A 140 -10.11 -7.80 14.68
N PHE A 141 -8.89 -7.86 14.14
CA PHE A 141 -8.66 -8.26 12.75
C PHE A 141 -8.13 -9.68 12.57
N ARG A 142 -8.31 -10.57 13.56
CA ARG A 142 -8.12 -12.01 13.38
C ARG A 142 -9.32 -12.64 12.65
N PRO A 143 -9.13 -13.69 11.84
CA PRO A 143 -10.25 -14.50 11.39
C PRO A 143 -10.96 -15.23 12.55
N PRO A 144 -12.30 -15.38 12.52
CA PRO A 144 -13.26 -14.80 11.58
C PRO A 144 -13.74 -13.38 11.97
N VAL A 145 -13.23 -12.80 13.06
CA VAL A 145 -13.69 -11.51 13.62
C VAL A 145 -13.58 -10.38 12.60
N GLU A 146 -12.47 -10.32 11.86
CA GLU A 146 -12.23 -9.30 10.83
C GLU A 146 -13.38 -9.21 9.80
N LYS A 147 -13.92 -10.36 9.41
CA LYS A 147 -14.97 -10.44 8.38
C LYS A 147 -16.24 -9.75 8.86
N TRP A 148 -16.57 -9.89 10.14
CA TRP A 148 -17.74 -9.25 10.73
C TRP A 148 -17.52 -7.76 10.93
N ILE A 149 -16.31 -7.35 11.35
CA ILE A 149 -15.94 -5.94 11.47
C ILE A 149 -16.03 -5.24 10.12
N TRP A 150 -15.39 -5.77 9.07
CA TRP A 150 -15.45 -5.16 7.75
C TRP A 150 -16.84 -5.18 7.14
N LYS A 151 -17.65 -6.21 7.41
CA LYS A 151 -19.07 -6.22 6.98
C LYS A 151 -19.87 -5.12 7.67
N LEU A 152 -19.68 -4.92 8.98
CA LEU A 152 -20.34 -3.85 9.74
C LEU A 152 -19.90 -2.47 9.24
N ILE A 153 -18.58 -2.26 9.08
CA ILE A 153 -18.02 -1.01 8.56
C ILE A 153 -18.60 -0.75 7.17
N SER A 154 -18.55 -1.73 6.25
CA SER A 154 -19.12 -1.60 4.90
C SER A 154 -20.60 -1.24 4.93
N TYR A 155 -21.40 -1.89 5.77
CA TYR A 155 -22.82 -1.57 5.93
C TYR A 155 -23.04 -0.12 6.38
N LEU A 156 -22.40 0.30 7.48
CA LEU A 156 -22.53 1.66 8.01
C LEU A 156 -22.01 2.72 7.03
N ASN A 157 -20.93 2.39 6.33
CA ASN A 157 -20.30 3.26 5.33
C ASN A 157 -21.18 3.45 4.09
N ASN A 158 -21.95 2.44 3.71
CA ASN A 158 -22.91 2.56 2.61
C ASN A 158 -24.21 3.26 3.03
N ALA A 159 -24.67 3.06 4.26
CA ALA A 159 -25.87 3.73 4.78
C ALA A 159 -25.61 5.20 5.16
N PHE A 160 -24.44 5.50 5.73
CA PHE A 160 -24.10 6.80 6.33
C PHE A 160 -22.67 7.26 5.94
N PRO A 161 -22.37 7.46 4.65
CA PRO A 161 -20.99 7.68 4.18
C PRO A 161 -20.33 8.93 4.77
N ARG A 162 -21.04 10.06 4.87
CA ARG A 162 -20.49 11.30 5.46
C ARG A 162 -20.16 11.14 6.95
N PHE A 163 -21.02 10.45 7.69
CA PHE A 163 -20.81 10.16 9.10
C PHE A 163 -19.60 9.25 9.29
N MET A 164 -19.51 8.16 8.51
CA MET A 164 -18.38 7.24 8.59
C MET A 164 -17.06 7.91 8.19
N PHE A 165 -17.06 8.76 7.16
CA PHE A 165 -15.91 9.58 6.82
C PHE A 165 -15.50 10.49 7.99
N GLN A 166 -16.44 11.20 8.61
CA GLN A 166 -16.15 12.05 9.77
C GLN A 166 -15.61 11.27 10.97
N ALA A 167 -16.14 10.07 11.23
CA ALA A 167 -15.73 9.23 12.35
C ALA A 167 -14.35 8.60 12.15
N MET A 168 -13.99 8.25 10.91
CA MET A 168 -12.76 7.51 10.60
C MET A 168 -11.61 8.40 10.10
N SER A 169 -11.88 9.50 9.40
CA SER A 169 -10.84 10.38 8.85
C SER A 169 -9.80 10.86 9.86
N PRO A 170 -10.11 11.12 11.16
CA PRO A 170 -9.09 11.47 12.14
C PRO A 170 -8.05 10.37 12.39
N GLN A 171 -8.33 9.10 12.09
CA GLN A 171 -7.33 8.02 12.20
C GLN A 171 -6.27 8.11 11.09
N PHE A 172 -6.58 8.80 9.99
CA PHE A 172 -5.68 8.96 8.86
C PHE A 172 -4.95 10.30 8.90
N SER A 173 -5.24 11.17 9.86
CA SER A 173 -4.72 12.55 9.87
C SER A 173 -4.43 13.07 11.27
N THR A 174 -3.33 13.79 11.43
CA THR A 174 -3.05 14.54 12.66
C THR A 174 -3.86 15.84 12.76
N LEU A 175 -4.63 16.19 11.73
CA LEU A 175 -5.43 17.41 11.68
C LEU A 175 -6.79 17.23 12.35
N SER A 176 -7.39 18.35 12.80
CA SER A 176 -8.79 18.35 13.21
C SER A 176 -9.70 18.08 12.02
N PHE A 177 -10.87 17.47 12.26
CA PHE A 177 -11.83 17.19 11.20
C PHE A 177 -12.25 18.45 10.41
N GLN A 178 -12.37 19.61 11.08
CA GLN A 178 -12.66 20.88 10.41
C GLN A 178 -11.58 21.25 9.39
N ARG A 179 -10.31 21.00 9.73
CA ARG A 179 -9.20 21.25 8.82
C ARG A 179 -9.17 20.23 7.68
N ILE A 180 -9.38 18.94 7.96
CA ILE A 180 -9.54 17.89 6.94
C ILE A 180 -10.62 18.31 5.93
N LYS A 181 -11.79 18.74 6.42
CA LYS A 181 -12.90 19.20 5.59
C LYS A 181 -12.55 20.39 4.69
N SER A 182 -11.61 21.25 5.10
CA SER A 182 -11.16 22.37 4.26
C SER A 182 -10.23 21.95 3.10
N LEU A 183 -9.56 20.80 3.25
CA LEU A 183 -8.56 20.27 2.32
C LEU A 183 -9.10 19.13 1.45
N MET A 184 -10.18 18.48 1.88
CA MET A 184 -10.82 17.40 1.12
C MET A 184 -11.48 17.90 -0.16
N ASP A 185 -11.63 17.00 -1.12
CA ASP A 185 -12.43 17.18 -2.33
C ASP A 185 -13.85 16.60 -2.13
N GLU A 186 -14.82 17.01 -2.95
CA GLU A 186 -16.19 16.48 -2.88
C GLU A 186 -16.25 14.97 -3.12
N LYS A 187 -15.36 14.44 -3.97
CA LYS A 187 -15.31 13.01 -4.31
C LYS A 187 -14.69 12.14 -3.22
N ASP A 188 -14.00 12.73 -2.24
CA ASP A 188 -13.24 11.99 -1.23
C ASP A 188 -14.13 11.08 -0.38
N VAL A 189 -15.34 11.54 -0.02
CA VAL A 189 -16.29 10.72 0.76
C VAL A 189 -16.66 9.46 0.01
N GLU A 190 -16.89 9.57 -1.30
CA GLU A 190 -17.26 8.43 -2.14
C GLU A 190 -16.07 7.50 -2.38
N ALA A 191 -14.88 8.04 -2.58
CA ALA A 191 -13.66 7.24 -2.70
C ALA A 191 -13.35 6.45 -1.41
N PHE A 192 -13.46 7.12 -0.26
CA PHE A 192 -13.35 6.51 1.06
C PHE A 192 -14.44 5.45 1.29
N ARG A 193 -15.68 5.73 0.83
CA ARG A 193 -16.76 4.76 0.87
C ARG A 193 -16.42 3.50 0.08
N LYS A 194 -15.95 3.63 -1.15
CA LYS A 194 -15.54 2.50 -1.99
C LYS A 194 -14.38 1.72 -1.37
N MET A 195 -13.38 2.40 -0.78
CA MET A 195 -12.29 1.76 -0.04
C MET A 195 -12.79 0.81 1.04
N ASN A 196 -13.53 1.34 2.01
CA ASN A 196 -14.00 0.57 3.17
C ASN A 196 -14.88 -0.61 2.77
N SER A 197 -15.64 -0.48 1.67
CA SER A 197 -16.50 -1.55 1.16
C SER A 197 -15.72 -2.72 0.54
N ARG A 198 -14.44 -2.52 0.18
CA ARG A 198 -13.56 -3.55 -0.40
C ARG A 198 -12.60 -4.17 0.61
N GLN A 199 -12.39 -3.52 1.75
CA GLN A 199 -11.40 -3.95 2.74
C GLN A 199 -11.75 -5.29 3.37
N ARG A 200 -10.74 -6.14 3.46
CA ARG A 200 -10.77 -7.46 4.10
C ARG A 200 -9.38 -7.77 4.62
N SER A 201 -9.28 -8.16 5.89
CA SER A 201 -7.98 -8.43 6.51
C SER A 201 -7.46 -9.83 6.21
N GLY A 202 -8.36 -10.81 6.08
CA GLY A 202 -7.98 -12.22 6.04
C GLY A 202 -7.03 -12.57 7.19
N GLU A 203 -5.98 -13.34 6.88
CA GLU A 203 -4.84 -13.54 7.79
C GLU A 203 -3.71 -12.54 7.54
N GLY A 204 -3.76 -11.80 6.43
CA GLY A 204 -2.69 -10.92 5.98
C GLY A 204 -2.38 -9.78 6.95
N PHE A 205 -3.39 -9.18 7.58
CA PHE A 205 -3.12 -8.11 8.56
C PHE A 205 -2.38 -8.60 9.80
N LEU A 206 -2.58 -9.86 10.21
CA LEU A 206 -1.81 -10.44 11.31
C LEU A 206 -0.36 -10.72 10.89
N LEU A 207 -0.14 -11.10 9.63
CA LEU A 207 1.21 -11.22 9.07
C LEU A 207 1.91 -9.86 9.04
N ASP A 208 1.22 -8.80 8.59
CA ASP A 208 1.75 -7.43 8.60
C ASP A 208 2.21 -7.01 9.99
N LEU A 209 1.38 -7.25 11.01
CA LEU A 209 1.74 -6.96 12.41
C LEU A 209 2.92 -7.80 12.90
N SER A 210 3.06 -9.05 12.45
CA SER A 210 4.18 -9.90 12.86
C SER A 210 5.51 -9.52 12.21
N GLN A 211 5.47 -8.75 11.12
CA GLN A 211 6.61 -8.37 10.29
C GLN A 211 6.93 -6.87 10.39
N THR A 212 6.44 -6.18 11.41
CA THR A 212 6.62 -4.73 11.57
C THR A 212 8.08 -4.30 11.69
N ALA A 213 8.96 -5.18 12.20
CA ALA A 213 10.41 -4.95 12.33
C ALA A 213 11.24 -5.74 11.29
N ALA A 214 10.62 -6.25 10.23
CA ALA A 214 11.29 -7.11 9.26
C ALA A 214 12.28 -6.36 8.36
N ILE A 215 12.13 -5.04 8.22
CA ILE A 215 13.04 -4.22 7.41
C ILE A 215 14.19 -3.69 8.25
N SER A 216 15.40 -4.02 7.80
CA SER A 216 16.65 -3.51 8.35
C SER A 216 17.18 -2.31 7.57
N SER A 217 18.04 -1.51 8.21
CA SER A 217 18.80 -0.46 7.52
C SER A 217 19.65 -1.00 6.38
N LYS A 218 20.14 -2.25 6.49
CA LYS A 218 20.94 -2.90 5.45
C LYS A 218 20.12 -3.18 4.19
N GLU A 219 18.87 -3.57 4.33
CA GLU A 219 17.98 -3.76 3.17
C GLU A 219 17.69 -2.45 2.45
N LEU A 220 17.46 -1.36 3.21
CA LEU A 220 17.31 -0.03 2.62
C LEU A 220 18.57 0.40 1.86
N GLN A 221 19.76 0.18 2.45
CA GLN A 221 21.05 0.51 1.83
C GLN A 221 21.38 -0.36 0.60
N ALA A 222 20.78 -1.54 0.48
CA ALA A 222 20.97 -2.44 -0.65
C ALA A 222 20.15 -2.06 -1.89
N ILE A 223 19.20 -1.13 -1.78
CA ILE A 223 18.41 -0.65 -2.91
C ILE A 223 19.32 0.16 -3.85
N SER A 224 19.33 -0.22 -5.12
CA SER A 224 20.19 0.39 -6.15
C SER A 224 19.42 1.10 -7.26
N CYS A 225 18.10 0.92 -7.35
CA CYS A 225 17.25 1.66 -8.27
C CYS A 225 16.94 3.08 -7.73
N PRO A 226 16.56 4.04 -8.59
CA PRO A 226 16.04 5.32 -8.15
C PRO A 226 14.84 5.16 -7.21
N VAL A 227 14.80 5.96 -6.14
CA VAL A 227 13.74 5.90 -5.14
C VAL A 227 13.06 7.26 -4.94
N LEU A 228 11.73 7.26 -4.97
CA LEU A 228 10.87 8.37 -4.58
C LEU A 228 10.14 8.03 -3.28
N ILE A 229 10.19 8.93 -2.30
CA ILE A 229 9.47 8.80 -1.03
C ILE A 229 8.43 9.91 -0.98
N MET A 230 7.15 9.56 -0.81
CA MET A 230 6.04 10.49 -0.76
C MET A 230 5.30 10.31 0.56
N GLN A 231 5.21 11.37 1.35
CA GLN A 231 4.64 11.31 2.70
C GLN A 231 3.86 12.58 3.01
N SER A 232 2.63 12.47 3.49
CA SER A 232 1.92 13.62 4.04
C SER A 232 2.57 14.05 5.36
N VAL A 233 2.77 15.36 5.53
CA VAL A 233 3.18 15.94 6.83
C VAL A 233 2.11 15.82 7.91
N TYR A 234 0.88 15.48 7.50
CA TYR A 234 -0.30 15.32 8.35
C TYR A 234 -0.74 13.87 8.49
N ASP A 235 0.08 12.89 8.11
CA ASP A 235 -0.26 11.48 8.22
C ASP A 235 -0.47 11.07 9.68
N GLY A 236 -1.68 10.57 9.99
CA GLY A 236 -2.05 10.11 11.32
C GLY A 236 -1.82 8.62 11.57
N PHE A 237 -1.42 7.86 10.55
CA PHE A 237 -1.28 6.40 10.62
C PHE A 237 0.19 5.96 10.61
N ILE A 238 0.96 6.47 9.65
CA ILE A 238 2.39 6.24 9.53
C ILE A 238 3.11 7.55 9.80
N ASP A 239 3.85 7.59 10.90
CA ASP A 239 4.59 8.79 11.27
C ASP A 239 5.66 9.12 10.21
N LYS A 240 5.82 10.41 9.91
CA LYS A 240 6.77 10.91 8.90
C LYS A 240 8.22 10.50 9.17
N SER A 241 8.57 10.09 10.39
CA SER A 241 9.89 9.54 10.68
C SER A 241 10.19 8.25 9.91
N HIS A 242 9.19 7.53 9.38
CA HIS A 242 9.41 6.45 8.42
C HIS A 242 9.99 6.98 7.09
N ALA A 243 9.41 8.07 6.55
CA ALA A 243 9.90 8.69 5.33
C ALA A 243 11.31 9.28 5.51
N HIS A 244 11.58 9.94 6.65
CA HIS A 244 12.92 10.42 6.98
C HIS A 244 13.92 9.28 7.17
N TYR A 245 13.53 8.20 7.85
CA TYR A 245 14.39 7.03 8.04
C TYR A 245 14.78 6.38 6.70
N ALA A 246 13.83 6.24 5.77
CA ALA A 246 14.14 5.76 4.43
C ALA A 246 15.08 6.72 3.68
N LYS A 247 14.84 8.03 3.73
CA LYS A 247 15.74 9.02 3.10
C LYS A 247 17.16 8.99 3.66
N GLU A 248 17.30 8.71 4.95
CA GLU A 248 18.61 8.60 5.62
C GLU A 248 19.38 7.34 5.18
N HIS A 249 18.69 6.24 4.88
CA HIS A 249 19.31 4.94 4.64
C HIS A 249 19.33 4.49 3.17
N ILE A 250 18.51 5.09 2.31
CA ILE A 250 18.51 4.81 0.86
C ILE A 250 19.32 5.93 0.18
N PRO A 251 20.51 5.64 -0.36
CA PRO A 251 21.30 6.60 -1.12
C PRO A 251 20.46 7.21 -2.25
N ASP A 252 20.63 8.52 -2.51
CA ASP A 252 20.00 9.25 -3.62
C ASP A 252 18.45 9.27 -3.67
N ALA A 253 17.76 8.72 -2.67
CA ALA A 253 16.30 8.77 -2.62
C ALA A 253 15.77 10.22 -2.60
N VAL A 254 14.74 10.52 -3.36
CA VAL A 254 14.08 11.84 -3.34
C VAL A 254 12.95 11.81 -2.31
N LEU A 255 13.00 12.67 -1.30
CA LEU A 255 11.93 12.81 -0.31
C LEU A 255 11.01 13.97 -0.69
N CYS A 256 9.74 13.66 -0.89
CA CYS A 256 8.66 14.61 -1.10
C CYS A 256 7.70 14.60 0.10
N LEU A 257 7.67 15.72 0.81
CA LEU A 257 6.70 15.97 1.87
C LEU A 257 5.48 16.70 1.29
N LEU A 258 4.33 16.04 1.37
CA LEU A 258 3.07 16.48 0.81
C LEU A 258 2.21 17.18 1.86
N HIS A 259 1.33 18.07 1.40
CA HIS A 259 0.35 18.76 2.24
C HIS A 259 -1.08 18.23 2.05
N SER A 260 -1.21 17.01 1.49
CA SER A 260 -2.46 16.26 1.49
C SER A 260 -2.98 16.09 2.92
N TRP A 261 -4.30 15.98 3.08
CA TRP A 261 -4.91 16.08 4.41
C TRP A 261 -4.54 14.93 5.37
N GLY A 262 -3.90 13.87 4.91
CA GLY A 262 -3.44 12.77 5.76
C GLY A 262 -2.80 11.62 4.97
N HIS A 263 -2.91 10.42 5.53
CA HIS A 263 -2.31 9.16 5.04
C HIS A 263 -2.66 8.83 3.58
N LEU A 264 -3.92 9.11 3.18
CA LEU A 264 -4.44 8.87 1.84
C LEU A 264 -4.01 10.01 0.89
N ILE A 265 -2.75 10.01 0.47
CA ILE A 265 -2.12 11.10 -0.30
C ILE A 265 -2.74 11.34 -1.68
N TRP A 266 -3.58 10.43 -2.17
CA TRP A 266 -4.32 10.53 -3.44
C TRP A 266 -5.72 11.13 -3.29
N LEU A 267 -6.08 11.57 -2.08
CA LEU A 267 -7.34 12.25 -1.78
C LEU A 267 -7.11 13.72 -1.44
N GLY A 268 -8.17 14.50 -1.62
CA GLY A 268 -8.17 15.94 -1.36
C GLY A 268 -7.77 16.77 -2.57
N LYS A 269 -7.79 18.08 -2.35
CA LYS A 269 -7.51 19.10 -3.38
C LYS A 269 -6.09 19.01 -3.95
N GLU A 270 -5.15 18.52 -3.15
CA GLU A 270 -3.74 18.36 -3.54
C GLU A 270 -3.43 17.00 -4.20
N ALA A 271 -4.44 16.14 -4.44
CA ALA A 271 -4.21 14.84 -5.07
C ALA A 271 -3.51 14.95 -6.45
N ALA A 272 -3.81 16.00 -7.21
CA ALA A 272 -3.18 16.25 -8.50
C ALA A 272 -1.67 16.59 -8.39
N GLU A 273 -1.21 17.09 -7.24
CA GLU A 273 0.21 17.28 -6.96
C GLU A 273 0.89 15.92 -6.78
N THR A 274 0.29 15.03 -5.98
CA THR A 274 0.75 13.63 -5.82
C THR A 274 0.90 12.95 -7.18
N ASP A 275 -0.12 13.04 -8.04
CA ASP A 275 -0.12 12.42 -9.37
C ASP A 275 1.00 12.99 -10.26
N ARG A 276 1.19 14.31 -10.26
CA ARG A 276 2.25 14.97 -11.05
C ARG A 276 3.65 14.52 -10.63
N ILE A 277 3.89 14.40 -9.33
CA ILE A 277 5.20 14.04 -8.78
C ILE A 277 5.56 12.61 -9.15
N ILE A 278 4.63 11.65 -8.97
CA ILE A 278 4.92 10.26 -9.33
C ILE A 278 5.09 10.09 -10.83
N LEU A 279 4.25 10.71 -11.66
CA LEU A 279 4.36 10.62 -13.12
C LEU A 279 5.70 11.19 -13.60
N GLY A 280 6.08 12.38 -13.12
CA GLY A 280 7.36 12.98 -13.48
C GLY A 280 8.58 12.16 -13.04
N PHE A 281 8.48 11.41 -11.94
CA PHE A 281 9.53 10.50 -11.49
C PHE A 281 9.59 9.20 -12.30
N LEU A 282 8.45 8.68 -12.78
CA LEU A 282 8.43 7.47 -13.60
C LEU A 282 8.92 7.75 -15.03
N GLU A 283 8.82 8.98 -15.50
CA GLU A 283 9.26 9.43 -16.84
C GLU A 283 10.74 9.86 -16.91
N SER A 284 11.40 10.05 -15.75
CA SER A 284 12.81 10.51 -15.65
C SER A 284 13.83 9.39 -15.66
#